data_AF-A0A017ST84-F1
#
_entry.id   AF-A0A017ST84-F1
#
_cell.length_a   1.000
_cell.length_b   1.000
_cell.length_c   1.000
_cell.angle_alpha   90.00
_cell.angle_beta   90.00
_cell.angle_gamma   90.00
#
_symmetry.space_group_name_H-M   'P 1'
#
loop_
_entity.id
_entity.type
_entity.pdbx_description
1 polymer ?
#
loop_
_entity_poly.entity_id
_entity_poly.type
_entity_poly.pdbx_seq_one_letter_code
_entity_poly.pdbx_strand_id
1 'polypeptide(L)'
;MKGTRAGRGAPWAAGVVAALLAMGGCRSEGSTKAGGEPAGSSAGATPGSGNAQGATNAQATANAQGANAQGANAQGAQESEGRQRLAASMITLLHAGVKKHAGATVTVDGQEPGGEGAKAHDDGHGHDDGHGHGHGAKEGAAGKPAGGPAGGGKDAAPAAVSTRTEAQAMEVARGLVAELRKDPGRFAEVARTRSEDPLAASGGDLGTWVAGEQRELDEAVLALQVGAISEPISTPEGVRIYRREAPVMEARVAARQLVVAWAGATRAPAGLTRTRVEAEARAGALSAAGQKDPAGFEALIRKESDGYDRDKGGYLGAWMTGKGRYPVGYDRAVSALGVGAVSAPVASDFGFLVFQRVEAPEAPVMLAGAHVLVSFEDAEKARSSVRRTEAEARAEAERILEEVRKEPGRFGEVALARSDDASGKRGGDLGSFRKGTLPAAVEEALERLKIGEVGGPVRTAYGYHVLIRRAAPTDKDYVTK
;
A
#
# COMPACT_ATOMS: atom_id res chain seq x y z
N MET A 1 -51.36 -25.44 7.44
CA MET A 1 -52.14 -25.37 8.70
C MET A 1 -52.45 -26.78 9.19
N LYS A 2 -52.85 -26.92 10.46
CA LYS A 2 -52.93 -28.17 11.26
C LYS A 2 -51.56 -28.70 11.70
N GLY A 3 -51.48 -29.01 12.99
CA GLY A 3 -50.43 -29.76 13.65
C GLY A 3 -51.02 -30.41 14.91
N THR A 4 -50.32 -31.38 15.47
CA THR A 4 -50.73 -32.08 16.71
C THR A 4 -49.48 -32.45 17.51
N ARG A 5 -49.66 -32.74 18.81
CA ARG A 5 -48.59 -32.88 19.80
C ARG A 5 -48.75 -34.21 20.58
N ALA A 6 -47.68 -34.56 21.30
CA ALA A 6 -47.51 -35.72 22.19
C ALA A 6 -47.17 -37.06 21.50
N GLY A 7 -46.27 -37.88 22.07
CA GLY A 7 -45.33 -37.58 23.16
C GLY A 7 -44.88 -38.79 24.00
N ARG A 8 -44.15 -38.47 25.10
CA ARG A 8 -43.83 -39.31 26.28
C ARG A 8 -42.86 -40.48 26.08
N GLY A 9 -42.00 -40.70 27.08
CA GLY A 9 -41.41 -42.02 27.37
C GLY A 9 -39.88 -42.11 27.38
N ALA A 10 -39.23 -41.56 28.42
CA ALA A 10 -37.97 -42.14 28.92
C ALA A 10 -38.31 -43.14 30.04
N PRO A 11 -37.41 -44.07 30.40
CA PRO A 11 -36.44 -43.68 31.43
C PRO A 11 -35.02 -44.25 31.25
N TRP A 12 -34.14 -43.82 32.16
CA TRP A 12 -32.73 -44.18 32.32
C TRP A 12 -32.37 -45.66 32.54
N ALA A 13 -31.08 -45.96 32.38
CA ALA A 13 -30.32 -46.86 33.25
C ALA A 13 -28.96 -46.20 33.54
N ALA A 14 -28.46 -46.27 34.78
CA ALA A 14 -27.23 -45.59 35.21
C ALA A 14 -26.08 -46.59 35.45
N GLY A 15 -24.86 -46.19 35.07
CA GLY A 15 -23.62 -46.97 35.28
C GLY A 15 -22.52 -46.10 35.90
N VAL A 16 -22.18 -46.37 37.15
CA VAL A 16 -21.29 -45.55 37.99
C VAL A 16 -19.81 -45.70 37.61
N VAL A 17 -19.09 -44.58 37.53
CA VAL A 17 -17.69 -44.48 38.00
C VAL A 17 -17.54 -43.17 38.78
N ALA A 18 -16.93 -43.23 39.97
CA ALA A 18 -16.58 -42.07 40.79
C ALA A 18 -15.05 -41.93 40.91
N ALA A 19 -14.58 -40.74 41.25
CA ALA A 19 -13.15 -40.40 41.27
C ALA A 19 -12.42 -40.89 42.55
N LEU A 20 -11.08 -40.96 42.48
CA LEU A 20 -10.21 -41.00 43.65
C LEU A 20 -8.81 -40.42 43.34
N LEU A 21 -8.18 -39.78 44.33
CA LEU A 21 -6.85 -39.17 44.26
C LEU A 21 -5.80 -40.01 45.01
N ALA A 22 -4.54 -39.96 44.55
CA ALA A 22 -3.30 -39.96 45.36
C ALA A 22 -2.12 -39.71 44.39
N MET A 23 -1.23 -38.72 44.56
CA MET A 23 -0.22 -38.50 45.63
C MET A 23 0.89 -39.56 45.69
N GLY A 24 2.14 -39.10 45.56
CA GLY A 24 3.38 -39.86 45.80
C GLY A 24 4.61 -39.10 45.30
N GLY A 25 5.62 -38.88 46.15
CA GLY A 25 6.84 -38.17 45.75
C GLY A 25 7.96 -38.21 46.81
N CYS A 26 9.20 -37.98 46.37
CA CYS A 26 10.43 -37.77 47.17
C CYS A 26 11.30 -36.74 46.40
N ARG A 27 12.00 -35.75 46.96
CA ARG A 27 12.68 -35.51 48.26
C ARG A 27 14.19 -35.84 48.24
N SER A 28 14.99 -34.77 48.18
CA SER A 28 16.30 -34.60 48.83
C SER A 28 16.76 -33.14 48.64
N GLU A 29 17.88 -32.70 49.21
CA GLU A 29 18.02 -32.11 50.56
C GLU A 29 19.31 -31.27 50.62
N GLY A 30 19.46 -30.35 51.60
CA GLY A 30 20.58 -29.40 51.74
C GLY A 30 20.15 -27.94 51.50
N SER A 31 20.12 -26.99 52.45
CA SER A 31 20.85 -26.77 53.72
C SER A 31 22.35 -26.45 53.48
N THR A 32 22.93 -25.30 53.84
CA THR A 32 22.59 -24.13 54.71
C THR A 32 22.97 -22.80 53.99
N LYS A 33 23.12 -21.54 54.50
CA LYS A 33 23.04 -20.77 55.79
C LYS A 33 23.10 -19.25 55.40
N ALA A 34 23.12 -18.25 56.31
CA ALA A 34 22.04 -17.71 57.17
C ALA A 34 22.39 -16.26 57.63
N GLY A 35 21.40 -15.43 58.01
CA GLY A 35 21.58 -14.06 58.55
C GLY A 35 21.46 -12.92 57.51
N GLY A 36 21.03 -11.69 57.87
CA GLY A 36 20.51 -11.25 59.17
C GLY A 36 20.06 -9.76 59.23
N GLU A 37 18.74 -9.57 59.46
CA GLU A 37 18.02 -8.43 60.04
C GLU A 37 18.06 -6.97 59.45
N PRO A 38 17.07 -6.10 59.81
CA PRO A 38 16.81 -4.83 59.12
C PRO A 38 16.66 -3.55 60.00
N ALA A 39 16.81 -2.37 59.39
CA ALA A 39 16.18 -1.09 59.78
C ALA A 39 16.34 -0.07 58.63
N GLY A 40 15.46 0.91 58.40
CA GLY A 40 14.15 1.23 58.99
C GLY A 40 13.74 2.67 58.63
N SER A 41 12.47 3.05 58.87
CA SER A 41 11.89 4.43 58.98
C SER A 41 12.26 5.52 57.94
N SER A 42 11.36 6.40 57.46
CA SER A 42 10.27 7.03 58.20
C SER A 42 9.12 7.55 57.32
N ALA A 43 8.00 7.91 57.94
CA ALA A 43 6.88 8.64 57.35
C ALA A 43 6.90 10.12 57.80
N GLY A 44 6.18 11.01 57.10
CA GLY A 44 6.04 12.43 57.46
C GLY A 44 4.76 13.07 56.93
N ALA A 45 4.08 13.86 57.77
CA ALA A 45 2.77 14.47 57.52
C ALA A 45 2.53 15.65 58.53
N THR A 46 1.50 16.52 58.43
CA THR A 46 0.35 16.50 57.50
C THR A 46 -0.06 17.89 56.94
N PRO A 47 -0.49 18.90 57.74
CA PRO A 47 -1.66 19.67 57.28
C PRO A 47 -1.54 21.21 57.22
N GLY A 48 -2.33 21.78 56.29
CA GLY A 48 -2.74 23.19 56.19
C GLY A 48 -3.59 23.34 54.91
N SER A 49 -4.91 23.57 54.90
CA SER A 49 -5.68 24.66 55.49
C SER A 49 -5.14 26.04 55.07
N GLY A 50 -5.77 26.81 54.16
CA GLY A 50 -6.93 26.56 53.28
C GLY A 50 -7.85 27.80 53.18
N ASN A 51 -8.71 27.87 52.15
CA ASN A 51 -10.05 28.49 52.24
C ASN A 51 -10.91 28.11 51.01
N ALA A 52 -12.22 28.34 51.07
CA ALA A 52 -13.17 28.07 49.99
C ALA A 52 -13.90 29.35 49.54
N GLN A 53 -14.34 29.39 48.27
CA GLN A 53 -15.64 29.86 47.76
C GLN A 53 -15.52 30.18 46.25
N GLY A 54 -16.54 29.81 45.46
CA GLY A 54 -16.53 30.00 44.00
C GLY A 54 -17.31 28.93 43.23
N ALA A 55 -18.58 28.71 43.58
CA ALA A 55 -19.42 27.77 42.83
C ALA A 55 -19.94 28.41 41.54
N THR A 56 -19.80 27.73 40.40
CA THR A 56 -20.92 27.34 39.50
C THR A 56 -20.45 26.64 38.21
N ASN A 57 -21.28 25.71 37.74
CA ASN A 57 -21.45 25.30 36.33
C ASN A 57 -20.22 24.80 35.54
N ALA A 58 -19.84 23.53 35.77
CA ALA A 58 -18.77 22.85 35.01
C ALA A 58 -19.22 21.47 34.47
N GLN A 59 -20.34 21.40 33.74
CA GLN A 59 -20.84 20.14 33.17
C GLN A 59 -21.57 20.31 31.81
N ALA A 60 -20.96 21.05 30.88
CA ALA A 60 -21.53 21.35 29.56
C ALA A 60 -20.52 21.44 28.39
N THR A 61 -19.31 20.86 28.50
CA THR A 61 -18.25 20.98 27.48
C THR A 61 -17.49 19.66 27.23
N ALA A 62 -18.24 18.62 26.86
CA ALA A 62 -17.67 17.32 26.44
C ALA A 62 -18.27 16.78 25.11
N ASN A 63 -19.01 17.61 24.36
CA ASN A 63 -19.74 17.14 23.17
C ASN A 63 -19.85 18.25 22.09
N ALA A 64 -18.70 18.68 21.53
CA ALA A 64 -18.63 19.73 20.50
C ALA A 64 -17.50 19.53 19.45
N GLN A 65 -16.88 18.35 19.41
CA GLN A 65 -15.84 17.98 18.42
C GLN A 65 -16.20 16.65 17.74
N GLY A 66 -17.28 16.65 16.96
CA GLY A 66 -17.78 15.43 16.31
C GLY A 66 -18.95 15.63 15.35
N ALA A 67 -19.12 16.81 14.75
CA ALA A 67 -20.32 17.13 13.95
C ALA A 67 -20.10 18.19 12.85
N ASN A 68 -19.23 17.93 11.86
CA ASN A 68 -19.45 18.34 10.46
C ASN A 68 -18.38 17.76 9.50
N ALA A 69 -18.52 16.46 9.16
CA ALA A 69 -17.69 15.81 8.12
C ALA A 69 -18.36 14.57 7.48
N GLN A 70 -19.61 14.25 7.82
CA GLN A 70 -20.33 13.05 7.37
C GLN A 70 -21.78 13.41 7.03
N GLY A 71 -22.11 13.43 5.74
CA GLY A 71 -23.42 13.88 5.26
C GLY A 71 -23.68 13.65 3.77
N ALA A 72 -23.04 12.64 3.17
CA ALA A 72 -23.27 12.26 1.76
C ALA A 72 -22.87 10.80 1.44
N ASN A 73 -21.80 10.28 2.04
CA ASN A 73 -21.18 9.01 1.61
C ASN A 73 -20.94 7.98 2.75
N ALA A 74 -21.59 8.13 3.91
CA ALA A 74 -21.34 7.29 5.08
C ALA A 74 -22.04 5.92 5.01
N GLN A 75 -23.24 5.83 4.42
CA GLN A 75 -24.06 4.60 4.43
C GLN A 75 -23.44 3.47 3.60
N GLY A 76 -22.88 3.78 2.42
CA GLY A 76 -22.14 2.78 1.63
C GLY A 76 -20.84 2.31 2.31
N ALA A 77 -20.14 3.22 3.01
CA ALA A 77 -18.93 2.88 3.73
C ALA A 77 -19.20 1.91 4.90
N GLN A 78 -20.15 2.23 5.78
CA GLN A 78 -20.43 1.42 6.97
C GLN A 78 -20.99 0.03 6.65
N GLU A 79 -21.74 -0.13 5.56
CA GLU A 79 -22.16 -1.47 5.11
C GLU A 79 -21.00 -2.35 4.60
N SER A 80 -19.87 -1.75 4.21
CA SER A 80 -18.67 -2.49 3.78
C SER A 80 -17.76 -2.90 4.93
N GLU A 81 -17.74 -2.15 6.04
CA GLU A 81 -16.88 -2.40 7.21
C GLU A 81 -17.23 -3.70 7.96
N GLY A 82 -18.50 -4.14 7.87
CA GLY A 82 -18.97 -5.38 8.50
C GLY A 82 -18.86 -6.64 7.64
N ARG A 83 -18.49 -6.54 6.35
CA ARG A 83 -18.48 -7.69 5.42
C ARG A 83 -17.08 -8.31 5.32
N GLN A 84 -17.02 -9.65 5.33
CA GLN A 84 -15.75 -10.37 5.29
C GLN A 84 -15.03 -10.14 3.95
N ARG A 85 -13.78 -9.67 4.00
CA ARG A 85 -12.93 -9.59 2.81
C ARG A 85 -12.32 -10.95 2.49
N LEU A 86 -12.27 -11.29 1.20
CA LEU A 86 -11.75 -12.54 0.68
C LEU A 86 -10.65 -12.27 -0.35
N ALA A 87 -9.78 -13.26 -0.52
CA ALA A 87 -8.75 -13.28 -1.55
C ALA A 87 -8.50 -14.73 -1.97
N ALA A 88 -8.09 -14.93 -3.21
CA ALA A 88 -7.75 -16.23 -3.75
C ALA A 88 -6.78 -16.11 -4.94
N SER A 89 -6.18 -17.24 -5.31
CA SER A 89 -5.58 -17.45 -6.63
C SER A 89 -6.27 -18.63 -7.32
N MET A 90 -6.29 -18.63 -8.65
CA MET A 90 -7.09 -19.53 -9.48
C MET A 90 -6.27 -20.19 -10.60
N ILE A 91 -6.58 -21.46 -10.89
CA ILE A 91 -6.15 -22.17 -12.11
C ILE A 91 -7.42 -22.54 -12.89
N THR A 92 -7.53 -22.16 -14.15
CA THR A 92 -8.64 -22.50 -15.04
C THR A 92 -8.14 -23.44 -16.14
N LEU A 93 -8.83 -24.58 -16.33
CA LEU A 93 -8.59 -25.54 -17.41
C LEU A 93 -9.80 -25.55 -18.36
N LEU A 94 -9.57 -25.17 -19.61
CA LEU A 94 -10.60 -25.10 -20.64
C LEU A 94 -10.90 -26.47 -21.24
N HIS A 95 -12.15 -26.70 -21.60
CA HIS A 95 -12.61 -27.87 -22.36
C HIS A 95 -13.43 -27.47 -23.58
N ALA A 96 -13.71 -28.43 -24.46
CA ALA A 96 -14.54 -28.24 -25.63
C ALA A 96 -15.90 -27.61 -25.25
N GLY A 97 -16.34 -26.63 -26.05
CA GLY A 97 -17.52 -25.80 -25.79
C GLY A 97 -17.19 -24.46 -25.10
N VAL A 98 -16.17 -24.41 -24.24
CA VAL A 98 -15.78 -23.16 -23.56
C VAL A 98 -14.93 -22.29 -24.49
N LYS A 99 -15.32 -21.01 -24.63
CA LYS A 99 -14.50 -20.01 -25.33
C LYS A 99 -13.50 -19.40 -24.36
N LYS A 100 -12.25 -19.22 -24.77
CA LYS A 100 -11.29 -18.41 -24.01
C LYS A 100 -11.75 -16.95 -24.03
N HIS A 101 -12.30 -16.47 -22.91
CA HIS A 101 -12.63 -15.08 -22.75
C HIS A 101 -11.36 -14.22 -22.76
N ALA A 102 -11.41 -13.09 -23.48
CA ALA A 102 -10.49 -11.98 -23.19
C ALA A 102 -10.76 -11.54 -21.74
N GLY A 103 -9.69 -11.28 -20.98
CA GLY A 103 -9.75 -11.28 -19.52
C GLY A 103 -10.86 -10.41 -18.95
N ALA A 104 -11.74 -11.03 -18.16
CA ALA A 104 -12.63 -10.30 -17.27
C ALA A 104 -11.76 -9.62 -16.22
N THR A 105 -11.43 -8.35 -16.45
CA THR A 105 -10.96 -7.47 -15.39
C THR A 105 -12.03 -7.46 -14.31
N VAL A 106 -11.68 -7.85 -13.08
CA VAL A 106 -12.54 -7.61 -11.92
C VAL A 106 -12.62 -6.09 -11.78
N THR A 107 -13.74 -5.51 -12.23
CA THR A 107 -13.94 -4.07 -12.23
C THR A 107 -14.11 -3.60 -10.80
N VAL A 108 -13.02 -3.12 -10.20
CA VAL A 108 -13.08 -2.36 -8.95
C VAL A 108 -13.74 -1.03 -9.28
N ASP A 109 -14.88 -0.74 -8.65
CA ASP A 109 -15.54 0.56 -8.79
C ASP A 109 -14.57 1.68 -8.40
N GLY A 110 -14.28 2.58 -9.35
CA GLY A 110 -13.43 3.75 -9.13
C GLY A 110 -12.23 3.94 -10.07
N GLN A 111 -12.07 3.18 -11.16
CA GLN A 111 -10.98 3.46 -12.12
C GLN A 111 -11.36 3.23 -13.60
N GLU A 112 -11.70 4.31 -14.30
CA GLU A 112 -11.90 4.33 -15.76
C GLU A 112 -10.56 4.30 -16.52
N PRO A 113 -10.47 3.62 -17.68
CA PRO A 113 -9.27 3.62 -18.52
C PRO A 113 -9.18 4.88 -19.39
N GLY A 114 -8.71 5.99 -18.79
CA GLY A 114 -8.45 7.26 -19.49
C GLY A 114 -7.32 7.16 -20.52
N GLY A 115 -7.65 6.77 -21.76
CA GLY A 115 -6.69 6.64 -22.85
C GLY A 115 -6.62 7.88 -23.75
N GLU A 116 -5.61 8.74 -23.54
CA GLU A 116 -5.18 9.74 -24.53
C GLU A 116 -3.70 9.55 -24.91
N GLY A 117 -3.40 9.78 -26.19
CA GLY A 117 -2.09 9.48 -26.77
C GLY A 117 -1.03 10.54 -26.48
N ALA A 118 0.03 10.15 -25.78
CA ALA A 118 1.19 10.99 -25.55
C ALA A 118 1.91 11.35 -26.86
N LYS A 119 1.62 12.54 -27.42
CA LYS A 119 2.51 13.19 -28.38
C LYS A 119 3.80 13.58 -27.66
N ALA A 120 4.95 13.16 -28.19
CA ALA A 120 6.22 13.70 -27.75
C ALA A 120 6.31 15.19 -28.10
N HIS A 121 6.50 16.04 -27.10
CA HIS A 121 7.02 17.40 -27.29
C HIS A 121 8.52 17.37 -27.06
N ASP A 122 9.26 17.82 -28.07
CA ASP A 122 10.71 18.02 -28.02
C ASP A 122 10.97 19.52 -27.84
N ASP A 123 11.54 19.88 -26.69
CA ASP A 123 11.86 21.27 -26.30
C ASP A 123 13.23 21.29 -25.59
N GLY A 124 14.25 20.69 -26.23
CA GLY A 124 15.65 20.74 -25.78
C GLY A 124 16.33 22.08 -26.13
N HIS A 125 16.35 23.04 -25.18
CA HIS A 125 17.11 24.28 -25.35
C HIS A 125 18.61 24.04 -25.57
N GLY A 126 19.21 24.78 -26.52
CA GLY A 126 20.63 24.69 -26.82
C GLY A 126 21.54 25.41 -25.84
N HIS A 127 22.83 25.09 -25.93
CA HIS A 127 23.93 25.97 -25.55
C HIS A 127 24.96 25.98 -26.69
N ASP A 128 25.60 27.14 -26.87
CA ASP A 128 26.69 27.36 -27.81
C ASP A 128 28.04 27.21 -27.06
N ASP A 129 29.08 26.86 -27.81
CA ASP A 129 30.52 27.03 -27.53
C ASP A 129 31.32 26.12 -28.48
N GLY A 130 31.58 26.60 -29.70
CA GLY A 130 32.40 25.88 -30.69
C GLY A 130 33.90 26.22 -30.60
N HIS A 131 34.76 25.45 -31.28
CA HIS A 131 36.07 25.87 -31.85
C HIS A 131 36.71 24.74 -32.69
N GLY A 132 37.58 25.06 -33.65
CA GLY A 132 38.70 24.17 -34.05
C GLY A 132 38.58 23.33 -35.34
N HIS A 133 39.20 23.85 -36.41
CA HIS A 133 39.61 23.25 -37.69
C HIS A 133 39.93 21.72 -37.78
N GLY A 134 39.80 21.14 -38.99
CA GLY A 134 40.57 19.94 -39.38
C GLY A 134 40.14 19.23 -40.67
N HIS A 135 40.95 19.28 -41.73
CA HIS A 135 40.74 18.56 -43.00
C HIS A 135 40.84 17.02 -42.85
N GLY A 136 40.08 16.25 -43.65
CA GLY A 136 40.33 14.81 -43.84
C GLY A 136 39.25 14.06 -44.64
N ALA A 137 39.50 13.77 -45.91
CA ALA A 137 38.52 13.15 -46.82
C ALA A 137 38.33 11.63 -46.62
N LYS A 138 37.13 11.11 -46.95
CA LYS A 138 36.98 10.10 -48.03
C LYS A 138 35.55 9.90 -48.53
N GLU A 139 35.42 9.30 -49.72
CA GLU A 139 34.16 9.08 -50.46
C GLU A 139 33.30 7.95 -49.89
N GLY A 140 32.00 7.85 -50.25
CA GLY A 140 31.17 6.76 -49.72
C GLY A 140 29.69 6.57 -50.14
N ALA A 141 29.30 6.87 -51.38
CA ALA A 141 28.00 6.47 -51.99
C ALA A 141 26.68 6.98 -51.33
N ALA A 142 25.59 6.94 -52.11
CA ALA A 142 24.26 7.41 -51.70
C ALA A 142 23.25 6.25 -51.56
N GLY A 143 22.30 6.37 -50.64
CA GLY A 143 21.20 5.42 -50.47
C GLY A 143 19.99 6.04 -49.75
N LYS A 144 18.98 6.48 -50.52
CA LYS A 144 17.67 6.85 -49.95
C LYS A 144 16.97 5.58 -49.43
N PRO A 145 16.39 5.58 -48.22
CA PRO A 145 15.35 4.61 -47.89
C PRO A 145 14.09 4.91 -48.72
N ALA A 146 13.50 3.88 -49.32
CA ALA A 146 12.30 3.98 -50.15
C ALA A 146 11.22 3.00 -49.67
N GLY A 147 9.96 3.44 -49.73
CA GLY A 147 8.76 2.59 -49.76
C GLY A 147 8.64 1.50 -48.69
N GLY A 148 7.98 1.80 -47.57
CA GLY A 148 7.46 0.75 -46.69
C GLY A 148 6.34 -0.04 -47.38
N PRO A 149 6.25 -1.38 -47.21
CA PRO A 149 5.17 -2.17 -47.76
C PRO A 149 3.90 -2.02 -46.92
N ALA A 150 2.80 -1.61 -47.56
CA ALA A 150 1.46 -1.72 -46.98
C ALA A 150 1.05 -3.21 -46.94
N GLY A 151 1.31 -3.89 -45.82
CA GLY A 151 0.84 -5.24 -45.55
C GLY A 151 -0.59 -5.22 -45.02
N GLY A 152 -1.50 -5.96 -45.66
CA GLY A 152 -2.90 -6.03 -45.25
C GLY A 152 -3.11 -6.58 -43.83
N GLY A 153 -4.28 -6.28 -43.27
CA GLY A 153 -4.68 -6.78 -41.95
C GLY A 153 -4.59 -8.30 -41.90
N LYS A 154 -3.74 -8.82 -41.01
CA LYS A 154 -3.69 -10.26 -40.74
C LYS A 154 -4.85 -10.62 -39.83
N ASP A 155 -5.62 -11.62 -40.23
CA ASP A 155 -6.60 -12.26 -39.36
C ASP A 155 -5.93 -12.66 -38.05
N ALA A 156 -6.60 -12.35 -36.92
CA ALA A 156 -6.16 -12.86 -35.64
C ALA A 156 -6.24 -14.40 -35.68
N ALA A 157 -5.09 -15.07 -35.51
CA ALA A 157 -5.03 -16.53 -35.54
C ALA A 157 -6.08 -17.10 -34.56
N PRO A 158 -6.91 -18.07 -35.00
CA PRO A 158 -8.03 -18.54 -34.19
C PRO A 158 -7.52 -19.05 -32.84
N ALA A 159 -8.03 -18.48 -31.76
CA ALA A 159 -7.66 -18.85 -30.41
C ALA A 159 -7.84 -20.37 -30.23
N ALA A 160 -6.77 -21.06 -29.85
CA ALA A 160 -6.72 -22.53 -29.84
C ALA A 160 -7.85 -23.11 -28.98
N VAL A 161 -8.87 -23.67 -29.65
CA VAL A 161 -10.03 -24.26 -28.98
C VAL A 161 -9.58 -25.55 -28.31
N SER A 162 -9.79 -25.67 -26.99
CA SER A 162 -9.42 -26.86 -26.23
C SER A 162 -10.21 -28.07 -26.74
N THR A 163 -9.49 -29.09 -27.22
CA THR A 163 -10.09 -30.32 -27.78
C THR A 163 -10.44 -31.36 -26.72
N ARG A 164 -10.07 -31.13 -25.45
CA ARG A 164 -10.35 -32.06 -24.35
C ARG A 164 -11.80 -31.96 -23.88
N THR A 165 -12.36 -33.06 -23.38
CA THR A 165 -13.68 -33.05 -22.73
C THR A 165 -13.60 -32.46 -21.32
N GLU A 166 -14.75 -32.05 -20.76
CA GLU A 166 -14.84 -31.60 -19.36
C GLU A 166 -14.29 -32.67 -18.40
N ALA A 167 -14.64 -33.95 -18.60
CA ALA A 167 -14.14 -35.05 -17.80
C ALA A 167 -12.60 -35.20 -17.86
N GLN A 168 -11.98 -34.90 -19.00
CA GLN A 168 -10.51 -34.87 -19.14
C GLN A 168 -9.90 -33.65 -18.44
N ALA A 169 -10.51 -32.47 -18.54
CA ALA A 169 -10.09 -31.28 -17.80
C ALA A 169 -10.19 -31.52 -16.28
N MET A 170 -11.25 -32.17 -15.83
CA MET A 170 -11.50 -32.54 -14.43
C MET A 170 -10.45 -33.53 -13.88
N GLU A 171 -10.02 -34.50 -14.69
CA GLU A 171 -8.95 -35.44 -14.30
C GLU A 171 -7.59 -34.75 -14.19
N VAL A 172 -7.24 -33.88 -15.15
CA VAL A 172 -6.03 -33.04 -15.05
C VAL A 172 -6.09 -32.15 -13.81
N ALA A 173 -7.25 -31.54 -13.51
CA ALA A 173 -7.43 -30.72 -12.33
C ALA A 173 -7.25 -31.50 -11.01
N ARG A 174 -7.78 -32.73 -10.91
CA ARG A 174 -7.52 -33.63 -9.78
C ARG A 174 -6.03 -33.92 -9.60
N GLY A 175 -5.31 -34.16 -10.69
CA GLY A 175 -3.84 -34.30 -10.69
C GLY A 175 -3.13 -33.08 -10.12
N LEU A 176 -3.49 -31.87 -10.58
CA LEU A 176 -2.91 -30.61 -10.09
C LEU A 176 -3.25 -30.36 -8.61
N VAL A 177 -4.46 -30.66 -8.15
CA VAL A 177 -4.82 -30.56 -6.72
C VAL A 177 -4.00 -31.54 -5.87
N ALA A 178 -3.74 -32.76 -6.35
CA ALA A 178 -2.92 -33.76 -5.67
C ALA A 178 -1.40 -33.46 -5.69
N GLU A 179 -0.92 -32.62 -6.62
CA GLU A 179 0.42 -32.02 -6.60
C GLU A 179 0.45 -30.86 -5.59
N LEU A 180 -0.41 -29.86 -5.79
CA LEU A 180 -0.42 -28.60 -5.04
C LEU A 180 -0.79 -28.76 -3.56
N ARG A 181 -1.50 -29.82 -3.15
CA ARG A 181 -1.73 -30.09 -1.72
C ARG A 181 -0.48 -30.63 -0.99
N LYS A 182 0.56 -31.05 -1.71
CA LYS A 182 1.88 -31.39 -1.14
C LYS A 182 2.77 -30.16 -1.02
N ASP A 183 2.61 -29.21 -1.94
CA ASP A 183 3.30 -27.91 -1.93
C ASP A 183 2.35 -26.78 -2.40
N PRO A 184 1.61 -26.15 -1.46
CA PRO A 184 0.74 -25.03 -1.78
C PRO A 184 1.47 -23.75 -2.19
N GLY A 185 2.79 -23.66 -1.95
CA GLY A 185 3.59 -22.50 -2.33
C GLY A 185 3.74 -22.36 -3.85
N ARG A 186 3.76 -23.48 -4.57
CA ARG A 186 3.87 -23.53 -6.03
C ARG A 186 2.60 -23.19 -6.79
N PHE A 187 1.49 -22.81 -6.13
CA PHE A 187 0.23 -22.49 -6.81
C PHE A 187 0.39 -21.44 -7.92
N ALA A 188 1.10 -20.34 -7.66
CA ALA A 188 1.32 -19.28 -8.64
C ALA A 188 2.23 -19.70 -9.82
N GLU A 189 3.15 -20.63 -9.60
CA GLU A 189 4.01 -21.22 -10.65
C GLU A 189 3.19 -22.16 -11.55
N VAL A 190 2.38 -23.03 -10.95
CA VAL A 190 1.47 -23.93 -11.67
C VAL A 190 0.40 -23.13 -12.42
N ALA A 191 -0.09 -22.01 -11.86
CA ALA A 191 -0.98 -21.10 -12.57
C ALA A 191 -0.31 -20.49 -13.81
N ARG A 192 0.92 -19.95 -13.71
CA ARG A 192 1.67 -19.41 -14.88
C ARG A 192 1.91 -20.43 -15.99
N THR A 193 2.01 -21.71 -15.65
CA THR A 193 2.45 -22.77 -16.59
C THR A 193 1.34 -23.72 -17.04
N ARG A 194 0.21 -23.80 -16.31
CA ARG A 194 -0.91 -24.73 -16.56
C ARG A 194 -2.27 -24.07 -16.68
N SER A 195 -2.47 -22.87 -16.13
CA SER A 195 -3.76 -22.16 -16.26
C SER A 195 -3.90 -21.61 -17.68
N GLU A 196 -5.06 -21.80 -18.28
CA GLU A 196 -5.40 -21.26 -19.59
C GLU A 196 -6.11 -19.90 -19.50
N ASP A 197 -6.32 -19.43 -18.27
CA ASP A 197 -6.86 -18.13 -17.90
C ASP A 197 -5.94 -16.96 -18.27
N PRO A 198 -6.44 -15.79 -18.67
CA PRO A 198 -5.64 -14.56 -18.78
C PRO A 198 -4.88 -14.18 -17.50
N LEU A 199 -5.41 -14.50 -16.31
CA LEU A 199 -4.72 -14.26 -15.02
C LEU A 199 -3.52 -15.18 -14.78
N ALA A 200 -3.27 -16.18 -15.63
CA ALA A 200 -2.14 -17.11 -15.51
C ALA A 200 -0.80 -16.39 -15.28
N ALA A 201 -0.51 -15.33 -16.04
CA ALA A 201 0.72 -14.54 -15.92
C ALA A 201 0.92 -13.96 -14.50
N SER A 202 -0.16 -13.47 -13.89
CA SER A 202 -0.18 -12.95 -12.51
C SER A 202 -0.12 -14.06 -11.43
N GLY A 203 0.08 -15.32 -11.82
CA GLY A 203 -0.03 -16.46 -10.90
C GLY A 203 -1.47 -16.84 -10.55
N GLY A 204 -2.45 -16.40 -11.36
CA GLY A 204 -3.87 -16.65 -11.15
C GLY A 204 -4.52 -15.81 -10.06
N ASP A 205 -3.85 -14.79 -9.51
CA ASP A 205 -4.38 -14.02 -8.37
C ASP A 205 -5.64 -13.22 -8.74
N LEU A 206 -6.68 -13.37 -7.91
CA LEU A 206 -7.99 -12.71 -8.05
C LEU A 206 -8.08 -11.39 -7.26
N GLY A 207 -6.99 -10.95 -6.62
CA GLY A 207 -6.96 -9.75 -5.79
C GLY A 207 -7.60 -9.94 -4.42
N THR A 208 -8.34 -8.94 -3.96
CA THR A 208 -9.08 -8.95 -2.69
C THR A 208 -10.42 -8.25 -2.89
N TRP A 209 -11.52 -8.95 -2.60
CA TRP A 209 -12.91 -8.49 -2.80
C TRP A 209 -13.72 -8.60 -1.50
N VAL A 210 -14.98 -8.18 -1.52
CA VAL A 210 -15.90 -8.25 -0.37
C VAL A 210 -16.90 -9.39 -0.56
N ALA A 211 -17.03 -10.28 0.44
CA ALA A 211 -17.96 -11.40 0.37
C ALA A 211 -19.41 -10.92 0.19
N GLY A 212 -20.13 -11.56 -0.74
CA GLY A 212 -21.45 -11.17 -1.20
C GLY A 212 -21.44 -10.54 -2.60
N GLU A 213 -20.28 -10.16 -3.13
CA GLU A 213 -20.12 -9.65 -4.50
C GLU A 213 -20.12 -10.77 -5.55
N GLN A 214 -19.65 -11.99 -5.21
CA GLN A 214 -19.40 -13.06 -6.19
C GLN A 214 -19.80 -14.43 -5.64
N ARG A 215 -21.10 -14.64 -5.42
CA ARG A 215 -21.67 -15.81 -4.70
C ARG A 215 -20.98 -17.16 -4.92
N GLU A 216 -20.72 -17.57 -6.15
CA GLU A 216 -20.12 -18.88 -6.45
C GLU A 216 -18.63 -18.95 -6.05
N LEU A 217 -17.88 -17.87 -6.27
CA LEU A 217 -16.50 -17.73 -5.81
C LEU A 217 -16.45 -17.61 -4.28
N ASP A 218 -17.37 -16.84 -3.70
CA ASP A 218 -17.51 -16.67 -2.25
C ASP A 218 -17.73 -18.03 -1.56
N GLU A 219 -18.67 -18.85 -2.05
CA GLU A 219 -18.94 -20.18 -1.50
C GLU A 219 -17.72 -21.12 -1.62
N ALA A 220 -17.06 -21.13 -2.78
CA ALA A 220 -15.86 -21.94 -3.02
C ALA A 220 -14.66 -21.53 -2.15
N VAL A 221 -14.50 -20.24 -1.86
CA VAL A 221 -13.35 -19.69 -1.10
C VAL A 221 -13.62 -19.64 0.41
N LEU A 222 -14.85 -19.39 0.84
CA LEU A 222 -15.23 -19.37 2.26
C LEU A 222 -15.05 -20.74 2.94
N ALA A 223 -15.30 -21.83 2.20
CA ALA A 223 -15.15 -23.21 2.67
C ALA A 223 -13.68 -23.59 2.99
N LEU A 224 -12.70 -22.84 2.46
CA LEU A 224 -11.27 -23.13 2.62
C LEU A 224 -10.67 -22.41 3.83
N GLN A 225 -9.64 -23.02 4.44
CA GLN A 225 -8.71 -22.28 5.31
C GLN A 225 -7.72 -21.48 4.45
N VAL A 226 -7.13 -20.41 4.99
CA VAL A 226 -6.11 -19.63 4.27
C VAL A 226 -4.91 -20.51 3.95
N GLY A 227 -4.47 -20.47 2.69
CA GLY A 227 -3.44 -21.34 2.11
C GLY A 227 -3.94 -22.69 1.58
N ALA A 228 -5.17 -23.10 1.93
CA ALA A 228 -5.76 -24.37 1.48
C ALA A 228 -6.34 -24.27 0.05
N ILE A 229 -6.53 -25.44 -0.57
CA ILE A 229 -6.82 -25.59 -2.00
C ILE A 229 -8.11 -26.41 -2.19
N SER A 230 -9.01 -25.89 -3.02
CA SER A 230 -10.30 -26.51 -3.33
C SER A 230 -10.16 -27.88 -4.00
N GLU A 231 -11.25 -28.65 -4.02
CA GLU A 231 -11.44 -29.62 -5.09
C GLU A 231 -11.58 -28.89 -6.44
N PRO A 232 -11.39 -29.57 -7.58
CA PRO A 232 -11.78 -29.05 -8.88
C PRO A 232 -13.29 -28.76 -8.95
N ILE A 233 -13.66 -27.58 -9.44
CA ILE A 233 -15.06 -27.13 -9.59
C ILE A 233 -15.33 -26.90 -11.07
N SER A 234 -16.43 -27.45 -11.60
CA SER A 234 -16.87 -27.13 -12.96
C SER A 234 -17.65 -25.81 -12.96
N THR A 235 -17.30 -24.92 -13.89
CA THR A 235 -17.94 -23.59 -14.07
C THR A 235 -18.15 -23.32 -15.57
N PRO A 236 -19.01 -22.37 -15.98
CA PRO A 236 -19.23 -22.06 -17.39
C PRO A 236 -17.94 -21.67 -18.15
N GLU A 237 -16.94 -21.15 -17.45
CA GLU A 237 -15.63 -20.77 -17.98
C GLU A 237 -14.59 -21.90 -17.92
N GLY A 238 -14.99 -23.13 -17.57
CA GLY A 238 -14.14 -24.33 -17.50
C GLY A 238 -13.98 -24.89 -16.08
N VAL A 239 -13.04 -25.84 -15.94
CA VAL A 239 -12.75 -26.45 -14.63
C VAL A 239 -11.77 -25.57 -13.86
N ARG A 240 -12.16 -25.10 -12.68
CA ARG A 240 -11.37 -24.22 -11.82
C ARG A 240 -10.84 -24.92 -10.58
N ILE A 241 -9.66 -24.50 -10.14
CA ILE A 241 -9.08 -24.81 -8.83
C ILE A 241 -8.80 -23.47 -8.15
N TYR A 242 -9.20 -23.32 -6.89
CA TYR A 242 -8.89 -22.14 -6.09
C TYR A 242 -7.94 -22.47 -4.94
N ARG A 243 -7.05 -21.55 -4.62
CA ARG A 243 -6.37 -21.48 -3.32
C ARG A 243 -6.85 -20.24 -2.58
N ARG A 244 -7.34 -20.39 -1.34
CA ARG A 244 -7.70 -19.23 -0.52
C ARG A 244 -6.45 -18.53 -0.06
N GLU A 245 -6.41 -17.22 -0.27
CA GLU A 245 -5.27 -16.37 0.09
C GLU A 245 -5.60 -15.51 1.31
N ALA A 246 -4.56 -14.92 1.92
CA ALA A 246 -4.76 -13.87 2.90
C ALA A 246 -5.17 -12.56 2.16
N PRO A 247 -6.28 -11.91 2.57
CA PRO A 247 -6.71 -10.66 1.94
C PRO A 247 -5.73 -9.53 2.27
N VAL A 248 -5.38 -8.73 1.26
CA VAL A 248 -4.43 -7.62 1.41
C VAL A 248 -5.22 -6.37 1.81
N MET A 249 -4.97 -5.87 3.02
CA MET A 249 -5.51 -4.57 3.46
C MET A 249 -4.64 -3.43 2.94
N GLU A 250 -5.22 -2.25 2.70
CA GLU A 250 -4.44 -1.04 2.43
C GLU A 250 -3.66 -0.63 3.69
N ALA A 251 -2.33 -0.70 3.64
CA ALA A 251 -1.45 -0.32 4.73
C ALA A 251 -0.16 0.30 4.18
N ARG A 252 0.40 1.26 4.90
CA ARG A 252 1.76 1.75 4.63
C ARG A 252 2.75 0.74 5.21
N VAL A 253 3.57 0.14 4.36
CA VAL A 253 4.59 -0.84 4.74
C VAL A 253 5.94 -0.47 4.16
N ALA A 254 7.01 -0.97 4.75
CA ALA A 254 8.34 -0.95 4.17
C ALA A 254 9.02 -2.32 4.38
N ALA A 255 9.97 -2.67 3.53
CA ALA A 255 10.68 -3.93 3.64
C ALA A 255 12.13 -3.88 3.13
N ARG A 256 12.91 -4.87 3.53
CA ARG A 256 14.13 -5.32 2.84
C ARG A 256 13.82 -6.64 2.11
N GLN A 257 14.55 -6.94 1.03
CA GLN A 257 14.54 -8.25 0.39
C GLN A 257 15.93 -8.88 0.32
N LEU A 258 15.99 -10.20 0.46
CA LEU A 258 17.10 -11.05 0.04
C LEU A 258 16.66 -11.81 -1.21
N VAL A 259 17.40 -11.69 -2.30
CA VAL A 259 17.13 -12.42 -3.56
C VAL A 259 18.03 -13.65 -3.61
N VAL A 260 17.45 -14.82 -3.87
CA VAL A 260 18.18 -16.04 -4.22
C VAL A 260 17.84 -16.46 -5.65
N ALA A 261 18.71 -16.13 -6.59
CA ALA A 261 18.51 -16.39 -8.01
C ALA A 261 18.86 -17.83 -8.42
N TRP A 262 18.44 -18.23 -9.61
CA TRP A 262 18.89 -19.45 -10.30
C TRP A 262 19.32 -19.11 -11.74
N ALA A 263 20.01 -20.04 -12.40
CA ALA A 263 20.47 -19.90 -13.79
C ALA A 263 19.28 -19.64 -14.74
N GLY A 264 19.21 -18.45 -15.32
CA GLY A 264 18.09 -18.02 -16.18
C GLY A 264 16.94 -17.30 -15.48
N ALA A 265 17.02 -17.04 -14.17
CA ALA A 265 16.13 -16.08 -13.53
C ALA A 265 16.38 -14.64 -14.05
N THR A 266 15.35 -13.80 -13.99
CA THR A 266 15.41 -12.41 -14.45
C THR A 266 16.40 -11.61 -13.61
N ARG A 267 17.38 -10.98 -14.26
CA ARG A 267 18.53 -10.28 -13.62
C ARG A 267 19.39 -11.20 -12.72
N ALA A 268 19.42 -12.52 -12.96
CA ALA A 268 20.39 -13.40 -12.33
C ALA A 268 21.84 -12.93 -12.62
N PRO A 269 22.77 -13.00 -11.65
CA PRO A 269 24.18 -12.68 -11.87
C PRO A 269 24.81 -13.47 -13.02
N ALA A 270 25.67 -12.81 -13.79
CA ALA A 270 26.39 -13.44 -14.89
C ALA A 270 27.24 -14.62 -14.41
N GLY A 271 27.15 -15.76 -15.11
CA GLY A 271 27.85 -17.00 -14.74
C GLY A 271 27.21 -17.80 -13.60
N LEU A 272 26.05 -17.41 -13.08
CA LEU A 272 25.33 -18.21 -12.08
C LEU A 272 24.86 -19.55 -12.66
N THR A 273 25.40 -20.65 -12.13
CA THR A 273 25.08 -22.04 -12.55
C THR A 273 24.00 -22.71 -11.70
N ARG A 274 23.65 -22.13 -10.54
CA ARG A 274 22.73 -22.70 -9.54
C ARG A 274 21.37 -23.04 -10.14
N THR A 275 20.90 -24.28 -9.98
CA THR A 275 19.56 -24.69 -10.40
C THR A 275 18.46 -24.09 -9.54
N ARG A 276 17.20 -24.15 -9.99
CA ARG A 276 16.06 -23.65 -9.21
C ARG A 276 15.91 -24.38 -7.87
N VAL A 277 16.10 -25.69 -7.82
CA VAL A 277 15.97 -26.50 -6.59
C VAL A 277 17.05 -26.13 -5.56
N GLU A 278 18.28 -25.88 -6.02
CA GLU A 278 19.35 -25.39 -5.14
C GLU A 278 19.10 -23.95 -4.67
N ALA A 279 18.51 -23.09 -5.52
CA ALA A 279 18.09 -21.74 -5.14
C ALA A 279 16.96 -21.77 -4.09
N GLU A 280 16.00 -22.68 -4.23
CA GLU A 280 14.88 -22.90 -3.31
C GLU A 280 15.38 -23.38 -1.94
N ALA A 281 16.24 -24.40 -1.92
CA ALA A 281 16.88 -24.89 -0.70
C ALA A 281 17.75 -23.81 -0.01
N ARG A 282 18.52 -23.03 -0.79
CA ARG A 282 19.31 -21.91 -0.26
C ARG A 282 18.42 -20.79 0.28
N ALA A 283 17.31 -20.48 -0.37
CA ALA A 283 16.35 -19.48 0.12
C ALA A 283 15.69 -19.92 1.42
N GLY A 284 15.31 -21.20 1.55
CA GLY A 284 14.82 -21.77 2.80
C GLY A 284 15.84 -21.65 3.94
N ALA A 285 17.11 -21.98 3.68
CA ALA A 285 18.19 -21.85 4.66
C ALA A 285 18.44 -20.39 5.09
N LEU A 286 18.43 -19.44 4.14
CA LEU A 286 18.63 -18.01 4.42
C LEU A 286 17.40 -17.36 5.10
N SER A 287 16.19 -17.82 4.79
CA SER A 287 14.96 -17.47 5.51
C SER A 287 15.01 -17.94 6.97
N ALA A 288 15.34 -19.22 7.21
CA ALA A 288 15.49 -19.76 8.56
C ALA A 288 16.61 -19.05 9.37
N ALA A 289 17.73 -18.70 8.72
CA ALA A 289 18.78 -17.90 9.34
C ALA A 289 18.29 -16.49 9.73
N GLY A 290 17.59 -15.80 8.82
CA GLY A 290 17.00 -14.47 9.08
C GLY A 290 15.87 -14.48 10.10
N GLN A 291 15.11 -15.57 10.21
CA GLN A 291 14.11 -15.75 11.27
C GLN A 291 14.74 -15.99 12.64
N LYS A 292 15.92 -16.63 12.69
CA LYS A 292 16.69 -16.85 13.92
C LYS A 292 17.45 -15.61 14.39
N ASP A 293 17.94 -14.80 13.46
CA ASP A 293 18.54 -13.47 13.74
C ASP A 293 17.98 -12.41 12.78
N PRO A 294 16.83 -11.79 13.13
CA PRO A 294 16.25 -10.73 12.32
C PRO A 294 17.05 -9.42 12.38
N ALA A 295 17.85 -9.19 13.43
CA ALA A 295 18.70 -8.00 13.54
C ALA A 295 19.87 -8.07 12.56
N GLY A 296 20.48 -9.25 12.41
CA GLY A 296 21.54 -9.53 11.43
C GLY A 296 21.07 -9.60 9.96
N PHE A 297 19.77 -9.55 9.67
CA PHE A 297 19.25 -9.81 8.32
C PHE A 297 19.77 -8.82 7.24
N GLU A 298 20.02 -7.55 7.58
CA GLU A 298 20.61 -6.60 6.62
C GLU A 298 22.07 -6.96 6.26
N ALA A 299 22.83 -7.50 7.23
CA ALA A 299 24.17 -8.03 6.98
C ALA A 299 24.12 -9.34 6.18
N LEU A 300 23.11 -10.20 6.43
CA LEU A 300 22.87 -11.41 5.64
C LEU A 300 22.57 -11.05 4.18
N ILE A 301 21.75 -10.03 3.91
CA ILE A 301 21.51 -9.51 2.55
C ILE A 301 22.81 -9.06 1.89
N ARG A 302 23.62 -8.20 2.53
CA ARG A 302 24.90 -7.72 1.98
C ARG A 302 25.92 -8.84 1.71
N LYS A 303 25.81 -9.96 2.42
CA LYS A 303 26.71 -11.12 2.27
C LYS A 303 26.22 -12.13 1.22
N GLU A 304 24.93 -12.46 1.25
CA GLU A 304 24.38 -13.64 0.58
C GLU A 304 23.42 -13.34 -0.58
N SER A 305 22.84 -12.14 -0.68
CA SER A 305 21.88 -11.82 -1.74
C SER A 305 22.54 -11.84 -3.13
N ASP A 306 21.84 -12.42 -4.10
CA ASP A 306 22.18 -12.37 -5.52
C ASP A 306 21.54 -11.12 -6.21
N GLY A 307 20.83 -10.27 -5.46
CA GLY A 307 20.09 -9.10 -5.96
C GLY A 307 20.94 -7.84 -6.17
N TYR A 308 20.52 -6.98 -7.11
CA TYR A 308 21.20 -5.72 -7.46
C TYR A 308 21.18 -4.65 -6.35
N ASP A 309 20.35 -4.85 -5.33
CA ASP A 309 20.13 -4.01 -4.16
C ASP A 309 20.86 -4.54 -2.90
N ARG A 310 21.56 -5.67 -3.02
CA ARG A 310 22.44 -6.30 -2.02
C ARG A 310 23.19 -5.28 -1.15
N ASP A 311 24.01 -4.44 -1.75
CA ASP A 311 24.92 -3.54 -1.02
C ASP A 311 24.16 -2.42 -0.28
N LYS A 312 22.97 -2.07 -0.78
CA LYS A 312 22.01 -1.15 -0.16
C LYS A 312 21.18 -1.83 0.95
N GLY A 313 21.53 -3.05 1.35
CA GLY A 313 20.78 -3.82 2.35
C GLY A 313 19.42 -4.30 1.87
N GLY A 314 19.18 -4.35 0.54
CA GLY A 314 17.93 -4.84 -0.05
C GLY A 314 16.70 -3.97 0.21
N TYR A 315 16.87 -2.71 0.67
CA TYR A 315 15.75 -1.87 1.10
C TYR A 315 14.88 -1.40 -0.07
N LEU A 316 13.58 -1.72 0.00
CA LEU A 316 12.58 -1.41 -1.02
C LEU A 316 11.93 -0.02 -0.85
N GLY A 317 12.21 0.70 0.24
CA GLY A 317 11.46 1.89 0.62
C GLY A 317 10.10 1.57 1.24
N ALA A 318 9.31 2.61 1.48
CA ALA A 318 7.91 2.48 1.89
C ALA A 318 6.95 2.49 0.68
N TRP A 319 5.82 1.80 0.77
CA TRP A 319 4.73 1.82 -0.20
C TRP A 319 3.36 1.56 0.47
N MET A 320 2.28 1.80 -0.28
CA MET A 320 0.92 1.39 0.09
C MET A 320 0.61 0.01 -0.52
N THR A 321 0.23 -0.95 0.30
CA THR A 321 -0.25 -2.27 -0.16
C THR A 321 -1.63 -2.15 -0.81
N GLY A 322 -1.92 -3.04 -1.77
CA GLY A 322 -3.15 -2.99 -2.58
C GLY A 322 -3.16 -1.88 -3.63
N LYS A 323 -2.02 -1.19 -3.85
CA LYS A 323 -1.86 -0.10 -4.84
C LYS A 323 -0.93 -0.44 -6.01
N GLY A 324 -0.70 -1.72 -6.28
CA GLY A 324 -0.09 -2.21 -7.53
C GLY A 324 1.40 -1.89 -7.75
N ARG A 325 2.05 -1.11 -6.88
CA ARG A 325 3.49 -0.81 -6.97
C ARG A 325 4.38 -2.07 -6.91
N TYR A 326 3.94 -3.10 -6.19
CA TYR A 326 4.56 -4.42 -6.20
C TYR A 326 3.49 -5.48 -6.51
N PRO A 327 3.88 -6.68 -7.00
CA PRO A 327 2.98 -7.80 -7.14
C PRO A 327 2.25 -8.11 -5.82
N VAL A 328 0.95 -8.41 -5.90
CA VAL A 328 0.07 -8.67 -4.74
C VAL A 328 0.60 -9.77 -3.80
N GLY A 329 1.34 -10.76 -4.31
CA GLY A 329 2.01 -11.76 -3.49
C GLY A 329 3.11 -11.19 -2.57
N TYR A 330 3.75 -10.08 -2.95
CA TYR A 330 4.75 -9.39 -2.12
C TYR A 330 4.04 -8.55 -1.06
N ASP A 331 2.97 -7.84 -1.43
CA ASP A 331 2.11 -7.13 -0.48
C ASP A 331 1.56 -8.09 0.60
N ARG A 332 1.09 -9.27 0.18
CA ARG A 332 0.61 -10.34 1.07
C ARG A 332 1.72 -10.86 1.97
N ALA A 333 2.91 -11.14 1.43
CA ALA A 333 4.05 -11.62 2.19
C ALA A 333 4.58 -10.60 3.21
N VAL A 334 4.56 -9.30 2.89
CA VAL A 334 5.04 -8.24 3.79
C VAL A 334 3.97 -7.83 4.82
N SER A 335 2.69 -7.77 4.43
CA SER A 335 1.58 -7.43 5.33
C SER A 335 1.39 -8.45 6.46
N ALA A 336 1.63 -9.73 6.16
CA ALA A 336 1.52 -10.83 7.13
C ALA A 336 2.63 -10.83 8.21
N LEU A 337 3.67 -10.01 8.06
CA LEU A 337 4.78 -9.91 9.01
C LEU A 337 4.51 -8.82 10.06
N GLY A 338 4.93 -9.08 11.30
CA GLY A 338 5.22 -8.01 12.26
C GLY A 338 6.49 -7.25 11.85
N VAL A 339 6.66 -6.01 12.32
CA VAL A 339 7.88 -5.23 12.06
C VAL A 339 9.11 -5.98 12.63
N GLY A 340 10.17 -6.06 11.82
CA GLY A 340 11.39 -6.83 12.10
C GLY A 340 11.33 -8.30 11.64
N ALA A 341 10.15 -8.90 11.49
CA ALA A 341 10.02 -10.33 11.15
C ALA A 341 10.41 -10.63 9.69
N VAL A 342 10.81 -11.89 9.43
CA VAL A 342 11.34 -12.37 8.15
C VAL A 342 10.44 -13.46 7.55
N SER A 343 10.08 -13.34 6.27
CA SER A 343 9.17 -14.26 5.57
C SER A 343 9.78 -15.63 5.28
N ALA A 344 8.92 -16.59 4.94
CA ALA A 344 9.32 -17.73 4.12
C ALA A 344 9.71 -17.27 2.70
N PRO A 345 10.42 -18.08 1.89
CA PRO A 345 10.72 -17.75 0.50
C PRO A 345 9.46 -17.57 -0.35
N VAL A 346 9.46 -16.54 -1.21
CA VAL A 346 8.39 -16.22 -2.16
C VAL A 346 8.94 -16.39 -3.59
N ALA A 347 8.33 -17.26 -4.38
CA ALA A 347 8.78 -17.50 -5.76
C ALA A 347 8.44 -16.32 -6.69
N SER A 348 9.47 -15.76 -7.34
CA SER A 348 9.36 -14.68 -8.32
C SER A 348 10.17 -14.98 -9.57
N ASP A 349 9.97 -14.19 -10.63
CA ASP A 349 10.73 -14.34 -11.87
C ASP A 349 12.21 -13.90 -11.71
N PHE A 350 12.56 -13.21 -10.61
CA PHE A 350 13.93 -12.81 -10.25
C PHE A 350 14.68 -13.86 -9.42
N GLY A 351 14.00 -14.91 -8.96
CA GLY A 351 14.50 -15.82 -7.93
C GLY A 351 13.50 -16.01 -6.79
N PHE A 352 13.94 -16.67 -5.73
CA PHE A 352 13.21 -16.72 -4.47
C PHE A 352 13.52 -15.47 -3.64
N LEU A 353 12.47 -14.77 -3.21
CA LEU A 353 12.58 -13.55 -2.41
C LEU A 353 12.27 -13.87 -0.95
N VAL A 354 13.14 -13.44 -0.04
CA VAL A 354 12.91 -13.49 1.40
C VAL A 354 12.79 -12.06 1.90
N PHE A 355 11.61 -11.66 2.37
CA PHE A 355 11.34 -10.30 2.82
C PHE A 355 11.55 -10.17 4.33
N GLN A 356 12.07 -9.03 4.77
CA GLN A 356 11.90 -8.55 6.13
C GLN A 356 11.01 -7.32 6.12
N ARG A 357 9.90 -7.32 6.86
CA ARG A 357 9.15 -6.08 7.10
C ARG A 357 9.97 -5.19 8.03
N VAL A 358 10.15 -3.93 7.66
CA VAL A 358 10.84 -2.93 8.49
C VAL A 358 9.86 -1.85 8.89
N GLU A 359 10.28 -0.96 9.79
CA GLU A 359 9.43 0.17 10.16
C GLU A 359 9.18 1.06 8.94
N ALA A 360 7.93 1.42 8.71
CA ALA A 360 7.56 2.25 7.58
C ALA A 360 7.78 3.71 7.95
N PRO A 361 8.73 4.45 7.34
CA PRO A 361 8.85 5.88 7.60
C PRO A 361 7.52 6.56 7.32
N GLU A 362 7.08 7.39 8.29
CA GLU A 362 5.81 8.11 8.24
C GLU A 362 5.63 8.81 6.89
N ALA A 363 4.38 8.90 6.42
CA ALA A 363 4.09 9.71 5.26
C ALA A 363 4.48 11.17 5.60
N PRO A 364 5.35 11.82 4.80
CA PRO A 364 5.73 13.20 5.08
C PRO A 364 4.46 14.05 5.05
N VAL A 365 4.23 14.86 6.09
CA VAL A 365 3.03 15.70 6.17
C VAL A 365 3.03 16.67 4.99
N MET A 366 2.19 16.37 4.00
CA MET A 366 1.98 17.19 2.83
C MET A 366 0.96 18.28 3.17
N LEU A 367 1.38 19.52 3.04
CA LEU A 367 0.52 20.70 3.11
C LEU A 367 0.25 21.15 1.67
N ALA A 368 -0.90 21.76 1.44
CA ALA A 368 -1.25 22.36 0.16
C ALA A 368 -2.10 23.60 0.39
N GLY A 369 -1.92 24.64 -0.41
CA GLY A 369 -2.60 25.92 -0.20
C GLY A 369 -2.29 26.94 -1.27
N ALA A 370 -2.90 28.11 -1.12
CA ALA A 370 -2.52 29.30 -1.87
C ALA A 370 -2.34 30.48 -0.91
N HIS A 371 -1.55 31.47 -1.31
CA HIS A 371 -1.36 32.70 -0.55
C HIS A 371 -1.50 33.98 -1.38
N VAL A 372 -1.86 35.06 -0.70
CA VAL A 372 -1.66 36.44 -1.18
C VAL A 372 -0.59 37.05 -0.28
N LEU A 373 0.58 37.35 -0.85
CA LEU A 373 1.64 38.07 -0.15
C LEU A 373 1.46 39.58 -0.35
N VAL A 374 1.47 40.33 0.74
CA VAL A 374 1.57 41.79 0.74
C VAL A 374 2.88 42.19 1.43
N SER A 375 3.89 42.55 0.63
CA SER A 375 5.19 43.01 1.14
C SER A 375 5.15 44.47 1.61
N PHE A 376 6.17 44.88 2.36
CA PHE A 376 6.48 46.28 2.64
C PHE A 376 7.89 46.59 2.10
N GLU A 377 8.29 47.87 2.10
CA GLU A 377 9.52 48.32 1.45
C GLU A 377 10.80 47.70 2.06
N ASP A 378 10.84 47.50 3.37
CA ASP A 378 11.93 46.82 4.09
C ASP A 378 11.82 45.28 4.14
N ALA A 379 10.83 44.68 3.45
CA ALA A 379 10.63 43.23 3.51
C ALA A 379 11.64 42.46 2.65
N GLU A 380 12.04 41.26 3.11
CA GLU A 380 12.92 40.38 2.34
C GLU A 380 12.36 40.11 0.95
N LYS A 381 13.20 40.23 -0.08
CA LYS A 381 12.85 39.99 -1.50
C LYS A 381 11.68 40.84 -2.01
N ALA A 382 11.32 41.93 -1.32
CA ALA A 382 10.36 42.90 -1.83
C ALA A 382 10.79 43.41 -3.21
N ARG A 383 9.83 43.55 -4.13
CA ARG A 383 10.09 44.09 -5.47
C ARG A 383 10.48 45.56 -5.34
N SER A 384 11.44 46.04 -6.13
CA SER A 384 11.93 47.44 -6.09
C SER A 384 10.87 48.51 -6.44
N SER A 385 9.65 48.10 -6.78
CA SER A 385 8.45 48.94 -6.93
C SER A 385 7.58 49.07 -5.67
N VAL A 386 7.81 48.26 -4.62
CA VAL A 386 7.05 48.34 -3.35
C VAL A 386 7.47 49.60 -2.59
N ARG A 387 6.49 50.42 -2.19
CA ARG A 387 6.65 51.67 -1.40
C ARG A 387 5.68 51.72 -0.21
N ARG A 388 5.17 50.54 0.20
CA ARG A 388 4.24 50.43 1.33
C ARG A 388 5.06 50.33 2.61
N THR A 389 4.68 51.08 3.62
CA THR A 389 5.12 50.84 5.00
C THR A 389 4.57 49.50 5.52
N GLU A 390 5.15 48.94 6.59
CA GLU A 390 4.63 47.71 7.21
C GLU A 390 3.16 47.84 7.64
N ALA A 391 2.75 49.03 8.13
CA ALA A 391 1.38 49.31 8.55
C ALA A 391 0.39 49.27 7.37
N GLU A 392 0.75 49.82 6.22
CA GLU A 392 -0.07 49.78 5.01
C GLU A 392 -0.15 48.37 4.42
N ALA A 393 0.96 47.63 4.44
CA ALA A 393 1.01 46.23 4.01
C ALA A 393 0.11 45.34 4.89
N ARG A 394 0.14 45.54 6.21
CA ARG A 394 -0.79 44.89 7.14
C ARG A 394 -2.24 45.24 6.81
N ALA A 395 -2.57 46.52 6.69
CA ALA A 395 -3.94 46.97 6.45
C ALA A 395 -4.51 46.49 5.11
N GLU A 396 -3.68 46.35 4.08
CA GLU A 396 -4.10 45.74 2.81
C GLU A 396 -4.30 44.23 2.94
N ALA A 397 -3.43 43.52 3.67
CA ALA A 397 -3.64 42.10 3.95
C ALA A 397 -4.92 41.84 4.78
N GLU A 398 -5.27 42.75 5.70
CA GLU A 398 -6.54 42.69 6.45
C GLU A 398 -7.76 42.92 5.53
N ARG A 399 -7.70 43.90 4.60
CA ARG A 399 -8.74 44.10 3.58
C ARG A 399 -8.90 42.89 2.65
N ILE A 400 -7.80 42.34 2.15
CA ILE A 400 -7.78 41.14 1.29
C ILE A 400 -8.40 39.96 2.02
N LEU A 401 -8.04 39.74 3.30
CA LEU A 401 -8.60 38.69 4.14
C LEU A 401 -10.11 38.81 4.31
N GLU A 402 -10.63 40.02 4.54
CA GLU A 402 -12.08 40.24 4.60
C GLU A 402 -12.79 39.96 3.28
N GLU A 403 -12.17 40.30 2.15
CA GLU A 403 -12.71 40.05 0.81
C GLU A 403 -12.77 38.55 0.51
N VAL A 404 -11.65 37.83 0.63
CA VAL A 404 -11.59 36.39 0.33
C VAL A 404 -12.27 35.52 1.39
N ARG A 405 -12.59 36.03 2.59
CA ARG A 405 -13.48 35.34 3.55
C ARG A 405 -14.95 35.42 3.17
N LYS A 406 -15.39 36.49 2.49
CA LYS A 406 -16.76 36.63 1.98
C LYS A 406 -16.99 35.70 0.79
N GLU A 407 -15.97 35.49 -0.04
CA GLU A 407 -16.04 34.64 -1.23
C GLU A 407 -14.74 33.85 -1.50
N PRO A 408 -14.48 32.73 -0.77
CA PRO A 408 -13.23 31.97 -0.88
C PRO A 408 -12.92 31.43 -2.29
N GLY A 409 -13.93 31.23 -3.14
CA GLY A 409 -13.73 30.82 -4.54
C GLY A 409 -12.90 31.82 -5.35
N ARG A 410 -12.99 33.12 -5.03
CA ARG A 410 -12.28 34.20 -5.72
C ARG A 410 -10.87 34.47 -5.20
N PHE A 411 -10.36 33.65 -4.26
CA PHE A 411 -8.99 33.76 -3.75
C PHE A 411 -7.95 33.79 -4.87
N GLY A 412 -8.14 32.98 -5.93
CA GLY A 412 -7.25 32.96 -7.09
C GLY A 412 -7.22 34.28 -7.87
N GLU A 413 -8.37 34.95 -8.03
CA GLU A 413 -8.44 36.26 -8.69
C GLU A 413 -7.75 37.35 -7.86
N VAL A 414 -8.01 37.37 -6.54
CA VAL A 414 -7.42 38.37 -5.63
C VAL A 414 -5.91 38.16 -5.51
N ALA A 415 -5.43 36.91 -5.50
CA ALA A 415 -4.01 36.59 -5.55
C ALA A 415 -3.35 37.01 -6.87
N LEU A 416 -4.04 36.83 -8.01
CA LEU A 416 -3.57 37.27 -9.32
C LEU A 416 -3.49 38.80 -9.44
N ALA A 417 -4.43 39.51 -8.83
CA ALA A 417 -4.50 40.97 -8.86
C ALA A 417 -3.58 41.67 -7.84
N ARG A 418 -3.35 41.08 -6.65
CA ARG A 418 -2.74 41.80 -5.50
C ARG A 418 -1.54 41.13 -4.83
N SER A 419 -1.20 39.87 -5.16
CA SER A 419 -0.02 39.23 -4.54
C SER A 419 1.29 39.81 -5.07
N ASP A 420 2.23 40.10 -4.17
CA ASP A 420 3.61 40.48 -4.51
C ASP A 420 4.48 39.27 -4.89
N ASP A 421 4.08 38.06 -4.49
CA ASP A 421 4.82 36.84 -4.75
C ASP A 421 4.64 36.30 -6.19
N ALA A 422 5.64 35.58 -6.69
CA ALA A 422 5.63 34.96 -8.01
C ALA A 422 4.48 33.95 -8.22
N SER A 423 3.96 33.32 -7.15
CA SER A 423 2.76 32.47 -7.22
C SER A 423 1.47 33.23 -7.58
N GLY A 424 1.42 34.56 -7.42
CA GLY A 424 0.25 35.38 -7.81
C GLY A 424 -0.19 35.09 -9.25
N LYS A 425 0.77 34.93 -10.17
CA LYS A 425 0.53 34.55 -11.58
C LYS A 425 -0.21 33.21 -11.78
N ARG A 426 -0.31 32.37 -10.74
CA ARG A 426 -1.06 31.10 -10.69
C ARG A 426 -2.21 31.15 -9.67
N GLY A 427 -2.74 32.34 -9.38
CA GLY A 427 -3.76 32.51 -8.33
C GLY A 427 -3.26 32.21 -6.92
N GLY A 428 -2.00 32.55 -6.64
CA GLY A 428 -1.36 32.36 -5.33
C GLY A 428 -0.92 30.94 -5.03
N ASP A 429 -1.03 30.02 -6.00
CA ASP A 429 -0.89 28.58 -5.77
C ASP A 429 0.54 28.15 -5.39
N LEU A 430 0.66 27.53 -4.22
CA LEU A 430 1.89 26.98 -3.66
C LEU A 430 2.06 25.49 -4.03
N GLY A 431 1.05 24.87 -4.64
CA GLY A 431 0.99 23.43 -4.89
C GLY A 431 0.91 22.62 -3.60
N SER A 432 1.43 21.39 -3.65
CA SER A 432 1.64 20.53 -2.48
C SER A 432 3.11 20.48 -2.10
N PHE A 433 3.42 20.76 -0.85
CA PHE A 433 4.78 20.83 -0.30
C PHE A 433 4.88 20.06 1.02
N ARG A 434 6.08 19.64 1.39
CA ARG A 434 6.35 18.99 2.70
C ARG A 434 6.44 20.06 3.78
N LYS A 435 6.02 19.74 5.00
CA LYS A 435 6.38 20.57 6.17
C LYS A 435 7.90 20.81 6.23
N GLY A 436 8.29 22.04 6.56
CA GLY A 436 9.66 22.55 6.48
C GLY A 436 10.05 23.16 5.13
N THR A 437 9.10 23.42 4.22
CA THR A 437 9.37 24.05 2.91
C THR A 437 9.09 25.56 2.92
N LEU A 438 8.13 26.02 3.73
CA LEU A 438 7.75 27.43 3.86
C LEU A 438 8.16 27.99 5.24
N PRO A 439 8.11 29.32 5.45
CA PRO A 439 8.32 29.91 6.77
C PRO A 439 7.35 29.32 7.80
N ALA A 440 7.86 28.88 8.96
CA ALA A 440 7.11 28.10 9.94
C ALA A 440 5.75 28.72 10.33
N ALA A 441 5.69 30.05 10.50
CA ALA A 441 4.44 30.75 10.82
C ALA A 441 3.34 30.59 9.75
N VAL A 442 3.71 30.45 8.47
CA VAL A 442 2.79 30.18 7.35
C VAL A 442 2.36 28.71 7.34
N GLU A 443 3.28 27.79 7.60
CA GLU A 443 2.96 26.35 7.68
C GLU A 443 2.00 26.07 8.84
N GLU A 444 2.30 26.54 10.05
CA GLU A 444 1.42 26.39 11.20
C GLU A 444 0.03 27.02 10.97
N ALA A 445 -0.02 28.15 10.27
CA ALA A 445 -1.30 28.78 9.94
C ALA A 445 -2.10 27.95 8.92
N LEU A 446 -1.45 27.35 7.91
CA LEU A 446 -2.08 26.40 7.00
C LEU A 446 -2.45 25.07 7.68
N GLU A 447 -1.78 24.65 8.74
CA GLU A 447 -2.13 23.47 9.54
C GLU A 447 -3.36 23.70 10.44
N ARG A 448 -3.55 24.92 10.94
CA ARG A 448 -4.71 25.30 11.76
C ARG A 448 -6.01 25.49 10.96
N LEU A 449 -5.94 25.56 9.64
CA LEU A 449 -7.08 25.77 8.73
C LEU A 449 -7.63 24.44 8.18
N LYS A 450 -8.96 24.32 8.11
CA LYS A 450 -9.64 23.23 7.39
C LYS A 450 -9.50 23.43 5.87
N ILE A 451 -9.65 22.36 5.09
CA ILE A 451 -9.65 22.44 3.62
C ILE A 451 -10.76 23.40 3.15
N GLY A 452 -10.39 24.40 2.34
CA GLY A 452 -11.26 25.50 1.89
C GLY A 452 -11.30 26.72 2.82
N GLU A 453 -10.72 26.66 4.01
CA GLU A 453 -10.76 27.74 5.01
C GLU A 453 -9.67 28.80 4.78
N VAL A 454 -10.00 30.07 5.08
CA VAL A 454 -9.16 31.25 4.83
C VAL A 454 -8.69 31.89 6.14
N GLY A 455 -7.37 32.05 6.27
CA GLY A 455 -6.70 32.57 7.48
C GLY A 455 -5.62 33.61 7.20
N GLY A 456 -5.02 34.09 8.29
CA GLY A 456 -4.07 35.22 8.31
C GLY A 456 -4.67 36.50 8.94
N PRO A 457 -4.03 37.66 8.75
CA PRO A 457 -2.75 37.83 8.05
C PRO A 457 -1.58 37.29 8.89
N VAL A 458 -0.66 36.56 8.26
CA VAL A 458 0.54 36.02 8.92
C VAL A 458 1.74 36.87 8.56
N ARG A 459 2.41 37.48 9.55
CA ARG A 459 3.67 38.21 9.34
C ARG A 459 4.84 37.24 9.15
N THR A 460 5.65 37.45 8.12
CA THR A 460 6.98 36.85 7.97
C THR A 460 8.00 37.95 7.61
N ALA A 461 9.25 37.58 7.35
CA ALA A 461 10.24 38.51 6.79
C ALA A 461 9.88 39.01 5.37
N TYR A 462 9.05 38.27 4.62
CA TYR A 462 8.65 38.60 3.25
C TYR A 462 7.46 39.59 3.16
N GLY A 463 6.74 39.79 4.26
CA GLY A 463 5.51 40.58 4.32
C GLY A 463 4.39 39.91 5.12
N TYR A 464 3.15 40.28 4.81
CA TYR A 464 1.94 39.66 5.36
C TYR A 464 1.31 38.69 4.36
N HIS A 465 1.04 37.46 4.81
CA HIS A 465 0.40 36.43 4.01
C HIS A 465 -1.07 36.26 4.41
N VAL A 466 -1.98 36.40 3.47
CA VAL A 466 -3.35 35.85 3.55
C VAL A 466 -3.31 34.45 2.94
N LEU A 467 -3.97 33.48 3.55
CA LEU A 467 -3.80 32.05 3.28
C LEU A 467 -5.13 31.35 3.04
N ILE A 468 -5.18 30.40 2.11
CA ILE A 468 -6.28 29.43 1.99
C ILE A 468 -5.72 28.00 1.96
N ARG A 469 -6.31 27.12 2.76
CA ARG A 469 -5.92 25.70 2.79
C ARG A 469 -6.56 24.95 1.64
N ARG A 470 -5.77 24.14 0.92
CA ARG A 470 -6.24 23.21 -0.11
C ARG A 470 -6.09 21.76 0.35
N ALA A 471 -6.76 20.84 -0.34
CA ALA A 471 -6.48 19.42 -0.20
C ALA A 471 -5.06 19.14 -0.70
N ALA A 472 -4.27 18.40 0.08
CA ALA A 472 -2.99 17.88 -0.35
C ALA A 472 -3.19 16.48 -0.96
N PRO A 473 -2.37 16.06 -1.94
CA PRO A 473 -2.33 14.67 -2.40
C PRO A 473 -2.08 13.74 -1.22
N THR A 474 -2.93 12.72 -1.10
CA THR A 474 -2.82 11.65 -0.12
C THR A 474 -1.86 10.55 -0.61
N ASP A 475 -1.49 9.61 0.26
CA ASP A 475 -0.75 8.40 -0.13
C ASP A 475 -1.46 7.56 -1.22
N LYS A 476 -2.77 7.77 -1.47
CA LYS A 476 -3.49 7.12 -2.58
C LYS A 476 -3.24 7.79 -3.93
N ASP A 477 -2.90 9.08 -3.93
CA ASP A 477 -2.70 9.89 -5.14
C ASP A 477 -1.25 9.80 -5.66
N TYR A 478 -0.31 9.33 -4.83
CA TYR A 478 1.08 9.01 -5.22
C TYR A 478 1.22 7.69 -6.01
N VAL A 479 0.10 7.09 -6.42
CA VAL A 479 0.04 5.84 -7.19
C VAL A 479 -0.01 6.10 -8.71
N THR A 480 -0.34 7.32 -9.12
CA THR A 480 -0.63 7.69 -10.52
C THR A 480 0.31 8.75 -11.10
N LYS A 481 1.63 8.50 -11.04
CA LYS A 481 2.65 9.12 -11.90
C LYS A 481 3.79 8.15 -12.22
#